data_AF-A0A068NW28-F1
#
_entry.id   AF-A0A068NW28-F1
#
_cell.length_a   1.000
_cell.length_b   1.000
_cell.length_c   1.000
_cell.angle_alpha   90.00
_cell.angle_beta   90.00
_cell.angle_gamma   90.00
#
_symmetry.space_group_name_H-M   'P 1'
#
loop_
_entity.id
_entity.type
_entity.pdbx_description
1 polymer ?
#
loop_
_entity_poly.entity_id
_entity_poly.type
_entity_poly.pdbx_seq_one_letter_code
_entity_poly.pdbx_strand_id
1 'polypeptide(L)'
;MSKQLPPRPNLDHLREQAKSLLSEFRQGVPEASARFVEHLPGLKQNAVALHDAQSVVAREYGFPSWAKLIAHVEEVRAREGITPEIEAQFVAAAIDDMPDRVRRLIELYPSLPRFSAACALVSAEVDLVRHVDPGQTLGPGGMTPIEYVAYSRIHAVCPDRYAAQLECARDLLDRGADPNTYLRYRGEAKIPVLYGAAAESQHIDIVRLLLERGAEPNDGESIYHSAEKGRTDILELLGEHGAEFGPPSSHLCFLFYYREYYESAPANLRGATWLLEHGADPNVRCGDTSETPLHSACRYTNESTLIGLLLDHGADPAARDKFGNTPYQVAFASGNQAALRLLESRGIRQEPSRDHQFLAACASNDVPLIRKAVAEEPEIATRLSSEGDDLMRQFAETGRADGLRGLIAAGFRLDGKDGFTPLHFAALRGQTDAAKVLIASGAPLDIRDGEHHAAPIGWACFGSVHHRSPSSDHAGVVRQLIKAGSSVEDALEQMTNPDHSPDIVEAIRSSLPPS
;
A
#
# COMPACT_ATOMS: atom_id res chain seq x y z
N MET A 1 -15.39 44.40 -28.63
CA MET A 1 -15.92 43.47 -27.59
C MET A 1 -15.03 42.22 -27.59
N SER A 2 -14.47 41.82 -26.45
CA SER A 2 -13.64 40.60 -26.37
C SER A 2 -14.49 39.36 -26.63
N LYS A 3 -14.12 38.55 -27.62
CA LYS A 3 -14.70 37.24 -27.86
C LYS A 3 -14.27 36.29 -26.73
N GLN A 4 -15.16 35.38 -26.33
CA GLN A 4 -14.78 34.27 -25.47
C GLN A 4 -14.23 33.12 -26.30
N LEU A 5 -13.12 32.54 -25.85
CA LEU A 5 -12.56 31.34 -26.45
C LEU A 5 -13.46 30.14 -26.13
N PRO A 6 -13.76 29.24 -27.08
CA PRO A 6 -14.58 28.06 -26.79
C PRO A 6 -13.90 27.12 -25.76
N PRO A 7 -14.67 26.31 -25.00
CA PRO A 7 -14.12 25.42 -23.97
C PRO A 7 -13.08 24.42 -24.47
N ARG A 8 -13.14 24.05 -25.76
CA ARG A 8 -12.19 23.17 -26.45
C ARG A 8 -11.63 23.87 -27.68
N PRO A 9 -10.64 24.75 -27.51
CA PRO A 9 -10.09 25.53 -28.61
C PRO A 9 -9.25 24.64 -29.54
N ASN A 10 -9.41 24.86 -30.84
CA ASN A 10 -8.68 24.16 -31.88
C ASN A 10 -7.68 25.12 -32.56
N LEU A 11 -6.39 24.82 -32.46
CA LEU A 11 -5.32 25.64 -33.04
C LEU A 11 -5.45 25.81 -34.55
N ASP A 12 -5.88 24.78 -35.27
CA ASP A 12 -6.04 24.86 -36.73
C ASP A 12 -7.21 25.76 -37.09
N HIS A 13 -8.30 25.70 -36.34
CA HIS A 13 -9.41 26.64 -36.52
C HIS A 13 -8.97 28.10 -36.29
N LEU A 14 -8.19 28.37 -35.24
CA LEU A 14 -7.67 29.71 -34.96
C LEU A 14 -6.68 30.18 -36.05
N ARG A 15 -5.85 29.28 -36.59
CA ARG A 15 -4.96 29.57 -37.72
C ARG A 15 -5.74 29.90 -38.99
N GLU A 16 -6.82 29.16 -39.26
CA GLU A 16 -7.71 29.44 -40.39
C GLU A 16 -8.46 30.76 -40.22
N GLN A 17 -8.92 31.11 -39.01
CA GLN A 17 -9.49 32.43 -38.74
C GLN A 17 -8.51 33.57 -39.06
N ALA A 18 -7.23 33.43 -38.69
CA ALA A 18 -6.21 34.44 -38.98
C ALA A 18 -5.93 34.55 -40.49
N LYS A 19 -5.90 33.43 -41.23
CA LYS A 19 -5.74 33.42 -42.70
C LYS A 19 -6.95 34.04 -43.40
N SER A 20 -8.16 33.71 -42.94
CA SER A 20 -9.42 34.27 -43.45
C SER A 20 -9.49 35.78 -43.23
N LEU A 21 -9.17 36.25 -42.02
CA LEU A 21 -9.09 37.68 -41.71
C LEU A 21 -8.09 38.42 -42.61
N LEU A 22 -6.90 37.84 -42.84
CA LEU A 22 -5.92 38.42 -43.75
C LEU A 22 -6.43 38.48 -45.20
N SER A 23 -7.13 37.44 -45.65
CA SER A 23 -7.71 37.39 -47.00
C SER A 23 -8.80 38.45 -47.18
N GLU A 24 -9.73 38.57 -46.22
CA GLU A 24 -10.80 39.56 -46.23
C GLU A 24 -10.26 40.99 -46.22
N PHE A 25 -9.22 41.24 -45.40
CA PHE A 25 -8.53 42.54 -45.39
C PHE A 25 -7.95 42.89 -46.76
N ARG A 26 -7.29 41.93 -47.43
CA ARG A 26 -6.74 42.11 -48.79
C ARG A 26 -7.80 42.32 -49.86
N GLN A 27 -9.01 41.80 -49.65
CA GLN A 27 -10.17 41.99 -50.53
C GLN A 27 -10.91 43.30 -50.25
N GLY A 28 -10.48 44.09 -49.25
CA GLY A 28 -11.07 45.38 -48.92
C GLY A 28 -12.38 45.29 -48.15
N VAL A 29 -12.63 44.18 -47.45
CA VAL A 29 -13.82 44.03 -46.58
C VAL A 29 -13.75 45.07 -45.44
N PRO A 30 -14.73 45.99 -45.32
CA PRO A 30 -14.68 47.07 -44.33
C PRO A 30 -14.57 46.58 -42.88
N GLU A 31 -15.26 45.50 -42.54
CA GLU A 31 -15.28 44.89 -41.21
C GLU A 31 -13.91 44.32 -40.82
N ALA A 32 -13.20 43.69 -41.76
CA ALA A 32 -11.84 43.20 -41.54
C ALA A 32 -10.89 44.37 -41.27
N SER A 33 -11.00 45.46 -42.05
CA SER A 33 -10.19 46.66 -41.88
C SER A 33 -10.40 47.33 -40.52
N ALA A 34 -11.65 47.40 -40.05
CA ALA A 34 -12.00 47.92 -38.73
C ALA A 34 -11.34 47.11 -37.60
N ARG A 35 -11.33 45.77 -37.70
CA ARG A 35 -10.70 44.88 -36.71
C ARG A 35 -9.20 45.10 -36.58
N PHE A 36 -8.49 45.34 -37.70
CA PHE A 36 -7.07 45.69 -37.65
C PHE A 36 -6.83 47.06 -37.01
N VAL A 37 -7.65 48.08 -37.31
CA VAL A 37 -7.52 49.41 -36.69
C VAL A 37 -7.78 49.36 -35.19
N GLU A 38 -8.80 48.60 -34.76
CA GLU A 38 -9.16 48.45 -33.35
C GLU A 38 -8.04 47.78 -32.54
N HIS A 39 -7.51 46.65 -33.02
CA HIS A 39 -6.56 45.83 -32.26
C HIS A 39 -5.07 46.13 -32.56
N LEU A 40 -4.79 46.88 -33.63
CA LEU A 40 -3.45 47.27 -34.08
C LEU A 40 -3.44 48.73 -34.63
N PRO A 41 -3.75 49.75 -33.82
CA PRO A 41 -3.97 51.13 -34.28
C PRO A 41 -2.74 51.82 -34.92
N GLY A 42 -1.54 51.27 -34.74
CA GLY A 42 -0.29 51.78 -35.34
C GLY A 42 0.20 51.03 -36.58
N LEU A 43 -0.55 50.04 -37.08
CA LEU A 43 -0.13 49.20 -38.19
C LEU A 43 -0.24 49.94 -39.53
N LYS A 44 0.82 49.89 -40.35
CA LYS A 44 0.79 50.42 -41.72
C LYS A 44 -0.06 49.51 -42.60
N GLN A 45 -1.23 50.00 -43.02
CA GLN A 45 -2.24 49.19 -43.72
C GLN A 45 -1.80 48.64 -45.09
N ASN A 46 -0.73 49.19 -45.68
CA ASN A 46 -0.17 48.73 -46.95
C ASN A 46 0.77 47.51 -46.83
N ALA A 47 1.05 47.01 -45.61
CA ALA A 47 2.03 45.95 -45.37
C ALA A 47 1.56 44.87 -44.39
N VAL A 48 0.25 44.63 -44.28
CA VAL A 48 -0.33 43.64 -43.34
C VAL A 48 0.06 42.20 -43.72
N ALA A 49 0.65 41.49 -42.77
CA ALA A 49 1.09 40.11 -42.90
C ALA A 49 0.30 39.15 -41.98
N LEU A 50 0.58 37.84 -42.09
CA LEU A 50 -0.13 36.82 -41.30
C LEU A 50 0.08 36.98 -39.79
N HIS A 51 1.26 37.41 -39.35
CA HIS A 51 1.55 37.62 -37.93
C HIS A 51 0.74 38.79 -37.34
N ASP A 52 0.38 39.78 -38.16
CA ASP A 52 -0.52 40.87 -37.76
C ASP A 52 -1.94 40.33 -37.57
N ALA A 53 -2.44 39.54 -38.53
CA ALA A 53 -3.75 38.91 -38.44
C ALA A 53 -3.86 37.97 -37.23
N GLN A 54 -2.82 37.18 -36.97
CA GLN A 54 -2.69 36.36 -35.76
C GLN A 54 -2.73 37.19 -34.48
N SER A 55 -2.06 38.35 -34.46
CA SER A 55 -2.08 39.26 -33.32
C SER A 55 -3.46 39.88 -33.07
N VAL A 56 -4.20 40.21 -34.14
CA VAL A 56 -5.60 40.65 -34.03
C VAL A 56 -6.48 39.55 -33.44
N VAL A 57 -6.41 38.33 -33.98
CA VAL A 57 -7.18 37.18 -33.45
C VAL A 57 -6.84 36.92 -31.98
N ALA A 58 -5.57 36.97 -31.59
CA ALA A 58 -5.17 36.81 -30.19
C ALA A 58 -5.81 37.87 -29.27
N ARG A 59 -5.77 39.15 -29.68
CA ARG A 59 -6.33 40.25 -28.88
C ARG A 59 -7.84 40.26 -28.84
N GLU A 60 -8.51 39.79 -29.89
CA GLU A 60 -9.96 39.59 -29.87
C GLU A 60 -10.39 38.59 -28.79
N TYR A 61 -9.59 37.55 -28.54
CA TYR A 61 -9.81 36.59 -27.48
C TYR A 61 -9.20 37.02 -26.12
N GLY A 62 -8.70 38.24 -26.00
CA GLY A 62 -8.14 38.78 -24.76
C GLY A 62 -6.67 38.42 -24.48
N PHE A 63 -5.96 37.83 -25.43
CA PHE A 63 -4.56 37.47 -25.28
C PHE A 63 -3.63 38.56 -25.83
N PRO A 64 -2.53 38.91 -25.13
CA PRO A 64 -1.65 40.00 -25.54
C PRO A 64 -0.83 39.69 -26.81
N SER A 65 -0.65 38.41 -27.13
CA SER A 65 0.07 37.94 -28.31
C SER A 65 -0.43 36.57 -28.77
N TRP A 66 -0.15 36.23 -30.03
CA TRP A 66 -0.41 34.91 -30.60
C TRP A 66 0.30 33.78 -29.85
N ALA A 67 1.54 34.00 -29.40
CA ALA A 67 2.28 33.01 -28.61
C ALA A 67 1.59 32.70 -27.27
N LYS A 68 1.02 33.72 -26.59
CA LYS A 68 0.27 33.52 -25.35
C LYS A 68 -1.07 32.81 -25.57
N LEU A 69 -1.74 33.09 -26.69
CA LEU A 69 -2.95 32.34 -27.09
C LEU A 69 -2.61 30.87 -27.37
N ILE A 70 -1.56 30.58 -28.14
CA ILE A 70 -1.13 29.20 -28.42
C ILE A 70 -0.84 28.45 -27.12
N ALA A 71 -0.01 29.03 -26.24
CA ALA A 71 0.34 28.41 -24.97
C ALA A 71 -0.90 28.08 -24.13
N HIS A 72 -1.90 28.96 -24.10
CA HIS A 72 -3.17 28.69 -23.41
C HIS A 72 -3.99 27.58 -24.06
N VAL A 73 -4.07 27.53 -25.40
CA VAL A 73 -4.78 26.46 -26.11
C VAL A 73 -4.10 25.11 -25.92
N GLU A 74 -2.76 25.09 -25.94
CA GLU A 74 -1.96 23.90 -25.64
C GLU A 74 -2.17 23.45 -24.19
N GLU A 75 -2.24 24.38 -23.22
CA GLU A 75 -2.58 24.09 -21.82
C GLU A 75 -3.98 23.50 -21.68
N VAL A 76 -4.99 24.07 -22.33
CA VAL A 76 -6.38 23.57 -22.29
C VAL A 76 -6.46 22.16 -22.88
N ARG A 77 -5.84 21.94 -24.05
CA ARG A 77 -5.77 20.62 -24.69
C ARG A 77 -4.98 19.61 -23.86
N ALA A 78 -3.89 20.03 -23.24
CA ALA A 78 -3.10 19.17 -22.38
C ALA A 78 -3.90 18.71 -21.16
N ARG A 79 -4.89 19.49 -20.69
CA ARG A 79 -5.81 19.11 -19.60
C ARG A 79 -7.07 18.38 -20.09
N GLU A 80 -7.30 18.25 -21.40
CA GLU A 80 -8.46 17.51 -21.92
C GLU A 80 -8.36 16.03 -21.53
N GLY A 81 -9.42 15.52 -20.89
CA GLY A 81 -9.50 14.11 -20.49
C GLY A 81 -8.99 13.83 -19.08
N ILE A 82 -8.33 14.78 -18.40
CA ILE A 82 -8.01 14.63 -16.98
C ILE A 82 -9.23 15.02 -16.15
N THR A 83 -9.78 14.06 -15.43
CA THR A 83 -10.90 14.25 -14.50
C THR A 83 -10.40 14.24 -13.05
N PRO A 84 -11.17 14.75 -12.07
CA PRO A 84 -10.83 14.64 -10.65
C PRO A 84 -10.58 13.19 -10.20
N GLU A 85 -11.25 12.21 -10.81
CA GLU A 85 -11.03 10.79 -10.54
C GLU A 85 -9.67 10.33 -11.03
N ILE A 86 -9.20 10.80 -12.20
CA ILE A 86 -7.86 10.48 -12.72
C ILE A 86 -6.78 11.13 -11.85
N GLU A 87 -6.99 12.38 -11.43
CA GLU A 87 -6.13 13.06 -10.46
C GLU A 87 -6.03 12.26 -9.16
N ALA A 88 -7.16 11.90 -8.56
CA ALA A 88 -7.20 11.15 -7.32
C ALA A 88 -6.47 9.81 -7.44
N GLN A 89 -6.66 9.10 -8.56
CA GLN A 89 -5.96 7.85 -8.84
C GLN A 89 -4.45 8.04 -8.97
N PHE A 90 -4.00 9.12 -9.61
CA PHE A 90 -2.58 9.41 -9.76
C PHE A 90 -1.92 9.73 -8.43
N VAL A 91 -2.55 10.60 -7.63
CA VAL A 91 -2.06 10.98 -6.32
C VAL A 91 -1.98 9.77 -5.38
N ALA A 92 -3.04 8.95 -5.33
CA ALA A 92 -3.04 7.71 -4.55
C ALA A 92 -1.95 6.75 -5.02
N ALA A 93 -1.84 6.51 -6.33
CA ALA A 93 -0.83 5.61 -6.89
C ALA A 93 0.62 6.05 -6.58
N ALA A 94 0.87 7.37 -6.54
CA ALA A 94 2.18 7.93 -6.20
C ALA A 94 2.57 7.75 -4.72
N ILE A 95 1.58 7.55 -3.84
CA ILE A 95 1.77 7.33 -2.39
C ILE A 95 1.79 5.83 -2.06
N ASP A 96 0.83 5.05 -2.58
CA ASP A 96 0.53 3.65 -2.19
C ASP A 96 1.40 2.57 -2.88
N ASP A 97 2.61 2.90 -3.33
CA ASP A 97 3.56 1.99 -4.01
C ASP A 97 3.01 1.33 -5.29
N MET A 98 2.42 2.12 -6.19
CA MET A 98 1.91 1.61 -7.47
C MET A 98 2.71 2.16 -8.67
N PRO A 99 4.02 1.85 -8.80
CA PRO A 99 4.90 2.49 -9.78
C PRO A 99 4.46 2.28 -11.24
N ASP A 100 3.90 1.12 -11.57
CA ASP A 100 3.39 0.84 -12.91
C ASP A 100 2.12 1.64 -13.22
N ARG A 101 1.28 1.89 -12.21
CA ARG A 101 0.07 2.73 -12.35
C ARG A 101 0.45 4.18 -12.55
N VAL A 102 1.40 4.69 -11.77
CA VAL A 102 1.99 6.03 -11.95
C VAL A 102 2.55 6.18 -13.37
N ARG A 103 3.36 5.22 -13.84
CA ARG A 103 3.93 5.24 -15.19
C ARG A 103 2.84 5.30 -16.26
N ARG A 104 1.84 4.43 -16.18
CA ARG A 104 0.72 4.39 -17.13
C ARG A 104 -0.07 5.70 -17.15
N LEU A 105 -0.35 6.28 -15.99
CA LEU A 105 -1.11 7.53 -15.90
C LEU A 105 -0.33 8.71 -16.47
N ILE A 106 0.99 8.79 -16.24
CA ILE A 106 1.85 9.81 -16.85
C ILE A 106 1.94 9.62 -18.38
N GLU A 107 2.04 8.38 -18.86
CA GLU A 107 2.06 8.08 -20.30
C GLU A 107 0.76 8.49 -21.00
N LEU A 108 -0.40 8.19 -20.39
CA LEU A 108 -1.72 8.55 -20.92
C LEU A 108 -2.00 10.04 -20.80
N TYR A 109 -1.53 10.68 -19.73
CA TYR A 109 -1.77 12.09 -19.42
C TYR A 109 -0.46 12.80 -19.05
N PRO A 110 0.38 13.18 -20.03
CA PRO A 110 1.71 13.76 -19.75
C PRO A 110 1.70 15.09 -18.97
N SER A 111 0.57 15.79 -18.93
CA SER A 111 0.37 17.03 -18.18
C SER A 111 -0.11 16.80 -16.74
N LEU A 112 -0.48 15.56 -16.39
CA LEU A 112 -1.04 15.19 -15.09
C LEU A 112 -0.15 15.59 -13.91
N PRO A 113 1.20 15.44 -13.97
CA PRO A 113 2.10 15.94 -12.93
C PRO A 113 1.93 17.43 -12.59
N ARG A 114 1.40 18.24 -13.51
CA ARG A 114 1.21 19.68 -13.39
C ARG A 114 -0.26 20.08 -13.31
N PHE A 115 -1.16 19.12 -13.16
CA PHE A 115 -2.61 19.36 -13.25
C PHE A 115 -3.15 20.15 -12.05
N SER A 116 -2.70 19.80 -10.84
CA SER A 116 -3.10 20.41 -9.59
C SER A 116 -1.92 20.56 -8.62
N ALA A 117 -2.14 21.24 -7.49
CA ALA A 117 -1.13 21.35 -6.44
C ALA A 117 -0.73 19.97 -5.88
N ALA A 118 -1.71 19.08 -5.67
CA ALA A 118 -1.46 17.72 -5.19
C ALA A 118 -0.61 16.92 -6.20
N CYS A 119 -0.95 16.97 -7.50
CA CYS A 119 -0.14 16.35 -8.54
C CYS A 119 1.30 16.88 -8.57
N ALA A 120 1.46 18.21 -8.46
CA ALA A 120 2.77 18.85 -8.48
C ALA A 120 3.65 18.44 -7.28
N LEU A 121 3.05 18.32 -6.10
CA LEU A 121 3.72 17.87 -4.89
C LEU A 121 4.19 16.43 -5.01
N VAL A 122 3.30 15.49 -5.38
CA VAL A 122 3.69 14.08 -5.54
C VAL A 122 4.65 13.89 -6.71
N SER A 123 4.65 14.76 -7.72
CA SER A 123 5.54 14.63 -8.89
C SER A 123 6.87 15.37 -8.76
N ALA A 124 7.09 16.08 -7.64
CA ALA A 124 8.22 16.98 -7.46
C ALA A 124 8.39 18.03 -8.59
N GLU A 125 7.29 18.72 -8.94
CA GLU A 125 7.31 19.86 -9.86
C GLU A 125 7.69 21.15 -9.11
N VAL A 126 8.99 21.33 -8.88
CA VAL A 126 9.61 22.41 -8.05
C VAL A 126 8.99 23.78 -8.28
N ASP A 127 8.86 24.22 -9.53
CA ASP A 127 8.35 25.57 -9.86
C ASP A 127 6.91 25.79 -9.40
N LEU A 128 6.09 24.74 -9.41
CA LEU A 128 4.70 24.81 -8.94
C LEU A 128 4.64 24.72 -7.42
N VAL A 129 5.47 23.87 -6.79
CA VAL A 129 5.50 23.67 -5.33
C VAL A 129 5.89 24.97 -4.60
N ARG A 130 6.76 25.80 -5.17
CA ARG A 130 7.14 27.12 -4.62
C ARG A 130 5.95 28.07 -4.39
N HIS A 131 4.83 27.83 -5.07
CA HIS A 131 3.62 28.64 -4.96
C HIS A 131 2.54 28.02 -4.05
N VAL A 132 2.78 26.83 -3.52
CA VAL A 132 1.87 26.12 -2.62
C VAL A 132 2.11 26.60 -1.18
N ASP A 133 1.09 27.12 -0.50
CA ASP A 133 1.15 27.46 0.94
C ASP A 133 1.49 26.20 1.76
N PRO A 134 2.59 26.17 2.54
CA PRO A 134 3.02 24.99 3.30
C PRO A 134 2.06 24.59 4.42
N GLY A 135 1.22 25.51 4.93
CA GLY A 135 0.28 25.24 6.02
C GLY A 135 -1.12 24.83 5.56
N GLN A 136 -1.41 24.87 4.26
CA GLN A 136 -2.72 24.51 3.75
C GLN A 136 -2.92 22.99 3.78
N THR A 137 -4.16 22.54 3.89
CA THR A 137 -4.52 21.14 3.69
C THR A 137 -5.15 20.96 2.31
N LEU A 138 -4.79 19.86 1.63
CA LEU A 138 -5.25 19.56 0.27
C LEU A 138 -6.00 18.22 0.25
N GLY A 139 -6.99 18.14 -0.65
CA GLY A 139 -7.76 16.92 -0.91
C GLY A 139 -8.68 16.48 0.24
N PRO A 140 -9.48 15.42 0.02
CA PRO A 140 -10.42 14.90 1.01
C PRO A 140 -9.74 14.29 2.25
N GLY A 141 -8.46 13.90 2.14
CA GLY A 141 -7.66 13.38 3.26
C GLY A 141 -7.04 14.46 4.16
N GLY A 142 -7.12 15.73 3.76
CA GLY A 142 -6.61 16.85 4.56
C GLY A 142 -5.09 16.86 4.74
N MET A 143 -4.34 16.34 3.75
CA MET A 143 -2.89 16.25 3.82
C MET A 143 -2.22 17.61 3.63
N THR A 144 -1.12 17.85 4.35
CA THR A 144 -0.26 19.02 4.14
C THR A 144 0.69 18.80 2.96
N PRO A 145 1.19 19.87 2.32
CA PRO A 145 2.15 19.75 1.22
C PRO A 145 3.39 18.92 1.53
N ILE A 146 3.94 19.02 2.75
CA ILE A 146 5.14 18.26 3.13
C ILE A 146 4.83 16.75 3.23
N GLU A 147 3.61 16.37 3.62
CA GLU A 147 3.18 14.97 3.62
C GLU A 147 3.13 14.41 2.19
N TYR A 148 2.57 15.14 1.22
CA TYR A 148 2.59 14.68 -0.18
C TYR A 148 4.01 14.43 -0.70
N VAL A 149 4.95 15.32 -0.35
CA VAL A 149 6.35 15.18 -0.78
C VAL A 149 7.04 14.03 -0.05
N ALA A 150 6.83 13.87 1.26
CA ALA A 150 7.47 12.82 2.05
C ALA A 150 6.98 11.42 1.67
N TYR A 151 5.67 11.26 1.44
CA TYR A 151 5.05 9.98 1.08
C TYR A 151 5.22 9.62 -0.40
N SER A 152 5.50 10.59 -1.27
CA SER A 152 5.62 10.31 -2.70
C SER A 152 6.79 9.38 -3.00
N ARG A 153 6.48 8.32 -3.77
CA ARG A 153 7.44 7.37 -4.32
C ARG A 153 7.84 7.71 -5.76
N ILE A 154 7.61 8.94 -6.22
CA ILE A 154 7.84 9.31 -7.63
C ILE A 154 9.25 9.00 -8.12
N HIS A 155 10.27 9.11 -7.26
CA HIS A 155 11.65 8.81 -7.64
C HIS A 155 11.88 7.31 -7.96
N ALA A 156 11.03 6.41 -7.46
CA ALA A 156 11.07 5.00 -7.84
C ALA A 156 10.65 4.80 -9.32
N VAL A 157 9.81 5.69 -9.85
CA VAL A 157 9.34 5.67 -11.25
C VAL A 157 10.20 6.57 -12.13
N CYS A 158 10.62 7.72 -11.61
CA CYS A 158 11.39 8.74 -12.28
C CYS A 158 12.60 9.12 -11.42
N PRO A 159 13.72 8.37 -11.48
CA PRO A 159 14.89 8.60 -10.62
C PRO A 159 15.45 10.03 -10.65
N ASP A 160 15.33 10.72 -11.79
CA ASP A 160 15.75 12.12 -11.95
C ASP A 160 14.96 13.10 -11.06
N ARG A 161 13.82 12.67 -10.50
CA ARG A 161 13.01 13.46 -9.57
C ARG A 161 13.49 13.40 -8.14
N TYR A 162 14.44 12.53 -7.79
CA TYR A 162 14.99 12.42 -6.43
C TYR A 162 15.47 13.78 -5.89
N ALA A 163 16.36 14.46 -6.63
CA ALA A 163 16.87 15.76 -6.21
C ALA A 163 15.77 16.85 -6.16
N ALA A 164 14.83 16.81 -7.11
CA ALA A 164 13.69 17.74 -7.15
C ALA A 164 12.74 17.54 -5.95
N GLN A 165 12.52 16.29 -5.54
CA GLN A 165 11.68 15.95 -4.38
C GLN A 165 12.30 16.49 -3.09
N LEU A 166 13.62 16.33 -2.93
CA LEU A 166 14.37 16.94 -1.83
C LEU A 166 14.30 18.48 -1.86
N GLU A 167 14.40 19.10 -3.03
CA GLU A 167 14.27 20.56 -3.18
C GLU A 167 12.87 21.04 -2.75
N CYS A 168 11.82 20.35 -3.17
CA CYS A 168 10.45 20.63 -2.74
C CYS A 168 10.29 20.54 -1.22
N ALA A 169 10.81 19.47 -0.59
CA ALA A 169 10.74 19.31 0.86
C ALA A 169 11.48 20.45 1.58
N ARG A 170 12.66 20.82 1.09
CA ARG A 170 13.46 21.93 1.65
C ARG A 170 12.74 23.26 1.57
N ASP A 171 12.21 23.59 0.40
CA ASP A 171 11.47 24.84 0.19
C ASP A 171 10.23 24.93 1.09
N LEU A 172 9.48 23.83 1.25
CA LEU A 172 8.31 23.79 2.14
C LEU A 172 8.71 23.99 3.61
N LEU A 173 9.75 23.30 4.08
CA LEU A 173 10.24 23.42 5.46
C LEU A 173 10.86 24.81 5.73
N ASP A 174 11.57 25.39 4.76
CA ASP A 174 12.11 26.76 4.86
C ASP A 174 10.99 27.81 4.95
N ARG A 175 9.84 27.53 4.34
CA ARG A 175 8.63 28.36 4.41
C ARG A 175 7.73 28.03 5.61
N GLY A 176 8.17 27.16 6.51
CA GLY A 176 7.51 26.90 7.79
C GLY A 176 6.55 25.71 7.83
N ALA A 177 6.66 24.75 6.92
CA ALA A 177 5.99 23.46 7.08
C ALA A 177 6.42 22.79 8.39
N ASP A 178 5.48 22.19 9.13
CA ASP A 178 5.75 21.50 10.38
C ASP A 178 6.36 20.11 10.10
N PRO A 179 7.59 19.81 10.56
CA PRO A 179 8.21 18.51 10.38
C PRO A 179 7.61 17.40 11.27
N ASN A 180 6.66 17.74 12.15
CA ASN A 180 5.93 16.81 13.02
C ASN A 180 4.44 16.70 12.67
N THR A 181 4.05 17.15 11.47
CA THR A 181 2.70 16.90 10.96
C THR A 181 2.46 15.40 10.77
N TYR A 182 1.20 15.00 10.68
CA TYR A 182 0.80 13.61 10.57
C TYR A 182 -0.40 13.43 9.64
N LEU A 183 -0.36 12.35 8.86
CA LEU A 183 -1.50 11.84 8.12
C LEU A 183 -2.49 11.21 9.10
N ARG A 184 -3.79 11.45 8.89
CA ARG A 184 -4.87 10.74 9.60
C ARG A 184 -5.30 9.53 8.78
N TYR A 185 -4.92 8.34 9.21
CA TYR A 185 -5.31 7.10 8.55
C TYR A 185 -6.47 6.42 9.29
N ARG A 186 -7.49 5.98 8.54
CA ARG A 186 -8.68 5.22 9.02
C ARG A 186 -9.23 5.67 10.38
N GLY A 187 -9.48 6.97 10.53
CA GLY A 187 -10.28 7.50 11.64
C GLY A 187 -9.52 7.94 12.90
N GLU A 188 -8.38 7.34 13.28
CA GLU A 188 -7.67 7.73 14.53
C GLU A 188 -6.14 7.62 14.51
N ALA A 189 -5.54 6.80 13.63
CA ALA A 189 -4.08 6.62 13.59
C ALA A 189 -3.39 7.87 13.04
N LYS A 190 -2.44 8.41 13.82
CA LYS A 190 -1.60 9.54 13.42
C LYS A 190 -0.30 8.99 12.88
N ILE A 191 -0.12 9.08 11.57
CA ILE A 191 1.09 8.60 10.91
C ILE A 191 2.01 9.80 10.64
N PRO A 192 3.18 9.91 11.31
CA PRO A 192 4.08 11.05 11.19
C PRO A 192 4.62 11.25 9.76
N VAL A 193 4.91 12.49 9.38
CA VAL A 193 5.54 12.78 8.08
C VAL A 193 6.92 12.13 7.94
N LEU A 194 7.65 11.96 9.04
CA LEU A 194 8.93 11.26 9.08
C LEU A 194 8.79 9.81 8.61
N TYR A 195 7.71 9.12 9.00
CA TYR A 195 7.40 7.77 8.53
C TYR A 195 7.24 7.75 7.00
N GLY A 196 6.54 8.71 6.41
CA GLY A 196 6.37 8.79 4.96
C GLY A 196 7.72 8.80 4.22
N ALA A 197 8.68 9.57 4.73
CA ALA A 197 10.03 9.62 4.18
C ALA A 197 10.86 8.36 4.48
N ALA A 198 10.76 7.83 5.70
CA ALA A 198 11.60 6.74 6.19
C ALA A 198 11.17 5.37 5.63
N ALA A 199 9.87 5.11 5.58
CA ALA A 199 9.30 3.82 5.24
C ALA A 199 8.68 3.77 3.84
N GLU A 200 7.88 4.79 3.48
CA GLU A 200 7.14 4.76 2.22
C GLU A 200 8.05 5.10 1.06
N SER A 201 8.56 6.33 1.01
CA SER A 201 9.46 6.76 -0.06
C SER A 201 10.91 6.28 0.14
N GLN A 202 11.32 5.97 1.37
CA GLN A 202 12.72 5.61 1.72
C GLN A 202 13.74 6.65 1.21
N HIS A 203 13.35 7.91 1.20
CA HIS A 203 14.17 9.02 0.71
C HIS A 203 15.05 9.56 1.84
N ILE A 204 16.21 8.93 2.04
CA ILE A 204 17.12 9.22 3.17
C ILE A 204 17.49 10.71 3.32
N ASP A 205 17.64 11.46 2.22
CA ASP A 205 17.94 12.89 2.32
C ASP A 205 16.76 13.73 2.85
N ILE A 206 15.51 13.30 2.60
CA ILE A 206 14.32 13.94 3.18
C ILE A 206 14.21 13.54 4.65
N VAL A 207 14.50 12.29 5.02
CA VAL A 207 14.59 11.87 6.42
C VAL A 207 15.58 12.76 7.18
N ARG A 208 16.79 12.92 6.64
CA ARG A 208 17.84 13.78 7.23
C ARG A 208 17.34 15.20 7.38
N LEU A 209 16.75 15.75 6.33
CA LEU A 209 16.22 17.10 6.33
C LEU A 209 15.12 17.31 7.37
N LEU A 210 14.17 16.37 7.50
CA LEU A 210 13.11 16.44 8.51
C LEU A 210 13.70 16.43 9.92
N LEU A 211 14.66 15.56 10.20
CA LEU A 211 15.35 15.48 11.50
C LEU A 211 16.15 16.76 11.80
N GLU A 212 16.88 17.31 10.81
CA GLU A 212 17.58 18.60 10.93
C GLU A 212 16.63 19.78 11.23
N ARG A 213 15.34 19.64 10.90
CA ARG A 213 14.29 20.62 11.20
C ARG A 213 13.49 20.32 12.46
N GLY A 214 13.84 19.26 13.19
CA GLY A 214 13.24 18.91 14.48
C GLY A 214 12.05 17.96 14.38
N ALA A 215 11.98 17.10 13.36
CA ALA A 215 11.12 15.92 13.41
C ALA A 215 11.52 15.03 14.61
N GLU A 216 10.52 14.53 15.35
CA GLU A 216 10.72 13.60 16.46
C GLU A 216 11.15 12.22 15.94
N PRO A 217 12.36 11.72 16.24
CA PRO A 217 12.79 10.41 15.79
C PRO A 217 12.08 9.25 16.53
N ASN A 218 11.55 9.48 17.73
CA ASN A 218 10.80 8.49 18.52
C ASN A 218 9.29 8.63 18.31
N ASP A 219 8.88 8.75 17.05
CA ASP A 219 7.49 9.01 16.65
C ASP A 219 6.57 7.78 16.69
N GLY A 220 7.12 6.61 17.03
CA GLY A 220 6.42 5.32 17.15
C GLY A 220 6.29 4.53 15.85
N GLU A 221 6.59 5.12 14.69
CA GLU A 221 6.33 4.52 13.37
C GLU A 221 7.62 4.37 12.56
N SER A 222 8.47 5.41 12.54
CA SER A 222 9.63 5.50 11.65
C SER A 222 10.70 4.44 11.93
N ILE A 223 11.01 4.18 13.20
CA ILE A 223 12.02 3.17 13.59
C ILE A 223 11.54 1.77 13.20
N TYR A 224 10.33 1.41 13.62
CA TYR A 224 9.71 0.11 13.39
C TYR A 224 9.69 -0.23 11.88
N HIS A 225 9.22 0.70 11.04
CA HIS A 225 9.07 0.42 9.61
C HIS A 225 10.39 0.53 8.84
N SER A 226 11.34 1.32 9.31
CA SER A 226 12.71 1.30 8.76
C SER A 226 13.36 -0.07 9.00
N ALA A 227 13.16 -0.66 10.18
CA ALA A 227 13.64 -2.00 10.48
C ALA A 227 12.91 -3.09 9.68
N GLU A 228 11.60 -3.01 9.53
CA GLU A 228 10.81 -3.92 8.68
C GLU A 228 11.36 -3.96 7.24
N LYS A 229 11.69 -2.80 6.67
CA LYS A 229 12.30 -2.70 5.33
C LYS A 229 13.81 -2.90 5.33
N GLY A 230 14.41 -3.23 6.47
CA GLY A 230 15.83 -3.45 6.67
C GLY A 230 16.69 -2.23 6.33
N ARG A 231 16.17 -1.00 6.39
CA ARG A 231 16.90 0.24 6.08
C ARG A 231 17.77 0.67 7.26
N THR A 232 18.87 -0.06 7.45
CA THR A 232 19.85 0.20 8.53
C THR A 232 20.52 1.57 8.39
N ASP A 233 20.62 2.10 7.17
CA ASP A 233 21.09 3.45 6.87
C ASP A 233 20.15 4.53 7.45
N ILE A 234 18.83 4.30 7.37
CA ILE A 234 17.84 5.19 7.99
C ILE A 234 17.83 5.00 9.51
N LEU A 235 17.95 3.77 10.02
CA LEU A 235 18.06 3.51 11.46
C LEU A 235 19.28 4.19 12.08
N GLU A 236 20.44 4.13 11.42
CA GLU A 236 21.66 4.84 11.85
C GLU A 236 21.42 6.35 11.91
N LEU A 237 20.83 6.93 10.87
CA LEU A 237 20.48 8.35 10.81
C LEU A 237 19.49 8.78 11.91
N LEU A 238 18.49 7.96 12.20
CA LEU A 238 17.54 8.19 13.31
C LEU A 238 18.29 8.20 14.65
N GLY A 239 19.23 7.26 14.84
CA GLY A 239 20.09 7.20 16.03
C GLY A 239 20.97 8.43 16.21
N GLU A 240 21.55 8.96 15.12
CA GLU A 240 22.32 10.22 15.13
C GLU A 240 21.50 11.41 15.65
N HIS A 241 20.17 11.35 15.54
CA HIS A 241 19.25 12.41 15.94
C HIS A 241 18.48 12.11 17.23
N GLY A 242 18.85 11.05 17.97
CA GLY A 242 18.29 10.75 19.30
C GLY A 242 17.17 9.71 19.32
N ALA A 243 17.05 8.87 18.29
CA ALA A 243 16.21 7.68 18.37
C ALA A 243 16.70 6.72 19.47
N GLU A 244 15.75 6.21 20.25
CA GLU A 244 15.97 5.23 21.30
C GLU A 244 15.50 3.85 20.83
N PHE A 245 16.44 2.91 20.70
CA PHE A 245 16.15 1.56 20.21
C PHE A 245 15.82 0.55 21.30
N GLY A 246 16.14 0.84 22.56
CA GLY A 246 15.93 -0.04 23.71
C GLY A 246 14.57 0.15 24.41
N PRO A 247 14.34 -0.56 25.53
CA PRO A 247 13.13 -0.39 26.35
C PRO A 247 12.89 1.08 26.75
N PRO A 248 11.62 1.54 26.79
CA PRO A 248 10.39 0.76 26.62
C PRO A 248 9.93 0.57 25.16
N SER A 249 10.75 0.93 24.17
CA SER A 249 10.35 0.96 22.78
C SER A 249 10.19 -0.44 22.18
N SER A 250 8.96 -0.81 21.80
CA SER A 250 8.64 -2.14 21.28
C SER A 250 8.96 -2.30 19.78
N HIS A 251 10.18 -1.97 19.37
CA HIS A 251 10.55 -1.89 17.94
C HIS A 251 10.59 -3.23 17.21
N LEU A 252 10.67 -4.36 17.93
CA LEU A 252 10.60 -5.70 17.35
C LEU A 252 9.17 -6.18 17.09
N CYS A 253 8.14 -5.35 17.37
CA CYS A 253 6.75 -5.71 17.11
C CYS A 253 6.46 -6.07 15.65
N PHE A 254 7.28 -5.63 14.68
CA PHE A 254 7.06 -5.96 13.26
C PHE A 254 7.22 -7.45 12.98
N LEU A 255 7.98 -8.16 13.82
CA LEU A 255 8.13 -9.61 13.74
C LEU A 255 6.85 -10.38 14.07
N PHE A 256 5.84 -9.74 14.66
CA PHE A 256 4.52 -10.34 14.89
C PHE A 256 3.63 -10.22 13.64
N TYR A 257 3.79 -9.12 12.90
CA TYR A 257 3.14 -8.87 11.61
C TYR A 257 3.86 -9.57 10.44
N TYR A 258 4.88 -10.41 10.73
CA TYR A 258 5.55 -11.33 9.79
C TYR A 258 4.55 -12.15 8.92
N ARG A 259 3.38 -12.40 9.51
CA ARG A 259 2.04 -12.16 8.96
C ARG A 259 1.96 -11.92 7.44
N GLU A 260 2.17 -10.66 7.06
CA GLU A 260 1.62 -10.00 5.87
C GLU A 260 2.59 -9.80 4.70
N TYR A 261 3.91 -9.87 4.90
CA TYR A 261 4.91 -9.53 3.87
C TYR A 261 6.01 -10.58 3.78
N TYR A 262 5.70 -11.74 3.18
CA TYR A 262 6.66 -12.82 2.92
C TYR A 262 7.83 -12.40 2.01
N GLU A 263 7.70 -11.30 1.26
CA GLU A 263 8.75 -10.77 0.38
C GLU A 263 9.91 -10.10 1.15
N SER A 264 9.71 -9.79 2.43
CA SER A 264 10.67 -9.03 3.25
C SER A 264 11.55 -9.88 4.16
N ALA A 265 11.54 -11.22 4.10
CA ALA A 265 12.26 -12.05 5.07
C ALA A 265 13.76 -11.68 5.27
N PRO A 266 14.56 -11.44 4.21
CA PRO A 266 15.95 -10.97 4.38
C PRO A 266 16.06 -9.54 4.95
N ALA A 267 15.15 -8.64 4.55
CA ALA A 267 15.14 -7.25 5.01
C ALA A 267 14.75 -7.16 6.50
N ASN A 268 13.70 -7.88 6.88
CA ASN A 268 13.25 -8.06 8.26
C ASN A 268 14.36 -8.63 9.13
N LEU A 269 15.04 -9.70 8.68
CA LEU A 269 16.15 -10.28 9.43
C LEU A 269 17.27 -9.26 9.61
N ARG A 270 17.60 -8.47 8.57
CA ARG A 270 18.62 -7.41 8.64
C ARG A 270 18.23 -6.32 9.64
N GLY A 271 16.98 -5.84 9.61
CA GLY A 271 16.50 -4.83 10.56
C GLY A 271 16.41 -5.35 11.99
N ALA A 272 15.92 -6.58 12.20
CA ALA A 272 15.89 -7.23 13.50
C ALA A 272 17.30 -7.41 14.08
N THR A 273 18.26 -7.83 13.26
CA THR A 273 19.68 -7.94 13.65
C THR A 273 20.19 -6.60 14.14
N TRP A 274 20.00 -5.55 13.33
CA TRP A 274 20.46 -4.21 13.66
C TRP A 274 19.82 -3.70 14.96
N LEU A 275 18.50 -3.81 15.13
CA LEU A 275 17.81 -3.37 16.34
C LEU A 275 18.31 -4.10 17.60
N LEU A 276 18.50 -5.42 17.51
CA LEU A 276 19.02 -6.23 18.62
C LEU A 276 20.46 -5.87 18.98
N GLU A 277 21.30 -5.55 18.00
CA GLU A 277 22.66 -5.02 18.21
C GLU A 277 22.66 -3.63 18.87
N HIS A 278 21.58 -2.86 18.73
CA HIS A 278 21.39 -1.53 19.30
C HIS A 278 20.51 -1.50 20.55
N GLY A 279 20.31 -2.67 21.18
CA GLY A 279 19.69 -2.78 22.51
C GLY A 279 18.18 -2.92 22.53
N ALA A 280 17.54 -3.21 21.38
CA ALA A 280 16.13 -3.57 21.36
C ALA A 280 15.85 -4.80 22.22
N ASP A 281 14.72 -4.78 22.93
CA ASP A 281 14.36 -5.86 23.85
C ASP A 281 13.79 -7.07 23.08
N PRO A 282 14.47 -8.23 23.11
CA PRO A 282 13.97 -9.44 22.45
C PRO A 282 12.74 -10.05 23.16
N ASN A 283 12.35 -9.53 24.32
CA ASN A 283 11.24 -10.00 25.15
C ASN A 283 10.03 -9.06 25.15
N VAL A 284 9.99 -8.09 24.22
CA VAL A 284 8.79 -7.24 24.01
C VAL A 284 7.56 -8.12 23.85
N ARG A 285 6.46 -7.68 24.45
CA ARG A 285 5.17 -8.37 24.33
C ARG A 285 4.25 -7.55 23.44
N CYS A 286 3.67 -8.19 22.43
CA CYS A 286 2.81 -7.53 21.46
C CYS A 286 1.47 -8.25 21.30
N GLY A 287 0.45 -7.47 20.95
CA GLY A 287 -0.89 -7.94 20.59
C GLY A 287 -1.67 -8.59 21.74
N ASP A 288 -2.87 -9.06 21.40
CA ASP A 288 -3.81 -9.63 22.37
C ASP A 288 -3.39 -10.99 22.94
N THR A 289 -2.42 -11.64 22.29
CA THR A 289 -1.85 -12.93 22.70
C THR A 289 -0.68 -12.77 23.69
N SER A 290 -0.15 -11.56 23.89
CA SER A 290 0.99 -11.30 24.76
C SER A 290 2.21 -12.18 24.41
N GLU A 291 2.37 -12.51 23.12
CA GLU A 291 3.50 -13.27 22.61
C GLU A 291 4.79 -12.43 22.66
N THR A 292 5.95 -13.08 22.70
CA THR A 292 7.27 -12.45 22.44
C THR A 292 7.71 -12.71 21.00
N PRO A 293 8.68 -11.96 20.43
CA PRO A 293 9.23 -12.24 19.10
C PRO A 293 9.63 -13.72 18.92
N LEU A 294 10.13 -14.36 19.98
CA LEU A 294 10.52 -15.78 19.94
C LEU A 294 9.30 -16.72 19.78
N HIS A 295 8.14 -16.39 20.37
CA HIS A 295 6.90 -17.15 20.15
C HIS A 295 6.48 -17.08 18.69
N SER A 296 6.40 -15.87 18.13
CA SER A 296 5.96 -15.67 16.75
C SER A 296 6.94 -16.29 15.75
N ALA A 297 8.25 -16.21 16.00
CA ALA A 297 9.25 -16.88 15.20
C ALA A 297 9.07 -18.42 15.23
N CYS A 298 8.89 -19.00 16.42
CA CYS A 298 8.61 -20.43 16.58
C CYS A 298 7.29 -20.88 15.93
N ARG A 299 6.31 -19.99 15.81
CA ARG A 299 5.02 -20.29 15.19
C ARG A 299 5.06 -20.25 13.66
N TYR A 300 5.61 -19.16 13.10
CA TYR A 300 5.37 -18.79 11.70
C TYR A 300 6.58 -18.95 10.79
N THR A 301 7.81 -18.88 11.30
CA THR A 301 9.00 -19.00 10.44
C THR A 301 9.60 -20.40 10.46
N ASN A 302 9.88 -20.94 9.28
CA ASN A 302 10.72 -22.12 9.14
C ASN A 302 12.22 -21.77 9.16
N GLU A 303 12.57 -20.49 9.24
CA GLU A 303 13.93 -19.99 9.26
C GLU A 303 14.51 -20.06 10.69
N SER A 304 15.44 -20.99 10.90
CA SER A 304 16.16 -21.11 12.17
C SER A 304 17.02 -19.89 12.49
N THR A 305 17.35 -19.05 11.51
CA THR A 305 18.24 -17.89 11.69
C THR A 305 17.65 -16.85 12.63
N LEU A 306 16.40 -16.44 12.45
CA LEU A 306 15.75 -15.46 13.33
C LEU A 306 15.60 -15.99 14.76
N ILE A 307 15.24 -17.27 14.92
CA ILE A 307 15.14 -17.90 16.24
C ILE A 307 16.51 -17.92 16.93
N GLY A 308 17.57 -18.28 16.21
CA GLY A 308 18.94 -18.27 16.72
C GLY A 308 19.37 -16.87 17.15
N LEU A 309 19.15 -15.87 16.30
CA LEU A 309 19.44 -14.46 16.56
C LEU A 309 18.74 -13.96 17.84
N LEU A 310 17.43 -14.22 17.98
CA LEU A 310 16.67 -13.83 19.16
C LEU A 310 17.24 -14.45 20.44
N LEU A 311 17.57 -15.75 20.41
CA LEU A 311 18.18 -16.45 21.54
C LEU A 311 19.58 -15.89 21.88
N ASP A 312 20.38 -15.60 20.86
CA ASP A 312 21.74 -15.06 21.02
C ASP A 312 21.73 -13.67 21.67
N HIS A 313 20.65 -12.91 21.49
CA HIS A 313 20.44 -11.60 22.12
C HIS A 313 19.60 -11.64 23.40
N GLY A 314 19.30 -12.83 23.96
CA GLY A 314 18.69 -12.96 25.27
C GLY A 314 17.15 -13.04 25.30
N ALA A 315 16.53 -13.46 24.20
CA ALA A 315 15.12 -13.88 24.25
C ALA A 315 14.94 -15.01 25.28
N ASP A 316 13.94 -14.88 26.15
CA ASP A 316 13.62 -15.84 27.19
C ASP A 316 12.83 -17.03 26.60
N PRO A 317 13.43 -18.24 26.51
CA PRO A 317 12.74 -19.42 26.00
C PRO A 317 11.70 -20.00 26.98
N ALA A 318 11.64 -19.48 28.21
CA ALA A 318 10.65 -19.84 29.22
C ALA A 318 9.51 -18.81 29.35
N ALA A 319 9.57 -17.71 28.58
CA ALA A 319 8.50 -16.72 28.54
C ALA A 319 7.18 -17.41 28.18
N ARG A 320 6.09 -16.95 28.81
CA ARG A 320 4.74 -17.47 28.56
C ARG A 320 3.89 -16.41 27.87
N ASP A 321 3.18 -16.84 26.83
CA ASP A 321 2.10 -16.08 26.21
C ASP A 321 0.85 -16.04 27.11
N LYS A 322 -0.23 -15.41 26.65
CA LYS A 322 -1.52 -15.30 27.37
C LYS A 322 -2.17 -16.65 27.66
N PHE A 323 -1.86 -17.67 26.86
CA PHE A 323 -2.36 -19.04 27.02
C PHE A 323 -1.43 -19.89 27.90
N GLY A 324 -0.34 -19.32 28.39
CA GLY A 324 0.63 -20.00 29.22
C GLY A 324 1.62 -20.85 28.43
N ASN A 325 1.64 -20.77 27.10
CA ASN A 325 2.56 -21.54 26.27
C ASN A 325 3.93 -20.89 26.22
N THR A 326 4.99 -21.70 26.21
CA THR A 326 6.36 -21.26 25.89
C THR A 326 6.61 -21.31 24.39
N PRO A 327 7.67 -20.65 23.87
CA PRO A 327 8.03 -20.74 22.46
C PRO A 327 8.26 -22.18 21.97
N TYR A 328 8.81 -23.07 22.81
CA TYR A 328 8.96 -24.49 22.48
C TYR A 328 7.60 -25.17 22.28
N GLN A 329 6.64 -24.90 23.17
CA GLN A 329 5.30 -25.47 23.10
C GLN A 329 4.53 -24.95 21.87
N VAL A 330 4.72 -23.68 21.51
CA VAL A 330 4.19 -23.10 20.28
C VAL A 330 4.80 -23.75 19.03
N ALA A 331 6.12 -23.92 18.98
CA ALA A 331 6.79 -24.65 17.89
C ALA A 331 6.27 -26.08 17.76
N PHE A 332 6.05 -26.75 18.90
CA PHE A 332 5.54 -28.11 18.94
C PHE A 332 4.12 -28.22 18.41
N ALA A 333 3.19 -27.42 18.95
CA ALA A 333 1.78 -27.43 18.56
C ALA A 333 1.57 -27.03 17.10
N SER A 334 2.37 -26.08 16.59
CA SER A 334 2.35 -25.68 15.18
C SER A 334 3.06 -26.70 14.27
N GLY A 335 3.77 -27.69 14.80
CA GLY A 335 4.55 -28.66 14.02
C GLY A 335 5.77 -28.05 13.34
N ASN A 336 6.32 -26.94 13.84
CA ASN A 336 7.50 -26.28 13.30
C ASN A 336 8.78 -27.05 13.66
N GLN A 337 9.10 -28.06 12.84
CA GLN A 337 10.25 -28.94 13.07
C GLN A 337 11.60 -28.22 13.00
N ALA A 338 11.71 -27.13 12.24
CA ALA A 338 12.94 -26.36 12.16
C ALA A 338 13.22 -25.62 13.48
N ALA A 339 12.20 -24.97 14.04
CA ALA A 339 12.28 -24.34 15.35
C ALA A 339 12.59 -25.36 16.46
N LEU A 340 11.89 -26.50 16.49
CA LEU A 340 12.14 -27.56 17.47
C LEU A 340 13.58 -28.06 17.43
N ARG A 341 14.11 -28.41 16.25
CA ARG A 341 15.50 -28.88 16.12
C ARG A 341 16.50 -27.86 16.64
N LEU A 342 16.28 -26.57 16.33
CA LEU A 342 17.17 -25.52 16.80
C LEU A 342 17.09 -25.36 18.33
N LEU A 343 15.88 -25.25 18.90
CA LEU A 343 15.68 -25.13 20.34
C LEU A 343 16.33 -26.30 21.08
N GLU A 344 16.11 -27.53 20.62
CA GLU A 344 16.71 -28.73 21.19
C GLU A 344 18.24 -28.71 21.10
N SER A 345 18.81 -28.24 19.98
CA SER A 345 20.26 -28.08 19.84
C SER A 345 20.86 -27.07 20.82
N ARG A 346 20.06 -26.11 21.30
CA ARG A 346 20.40 -25.14 22.34
C ARG A 346 20.08 -25.65 23.76
N GLY A 347 19.68 -26.93 23.90
CA GLY A 347 19.30 -27.53 25.19
C GLY A 347 17.91 -27.14 25.69
N ILE A 348 17.11 -26.45 24.86
CA ILE A 348 15.75 -26.03 25.19
C ILE A 348 14.81 -27.14 24.72
N ARG A 349 14.56 -28.11 25.60
CA ARG A 349 13.59 -29.18 25.37
C ARG A 349 12.59 -29.23 26.52
N GLN A 350 11.31 -29.32 26.18
CA GLN A 350 10.24 -29.49 27.16
C GLN A 350 9.39 -30.69 26.77
N GLU A 351 8.86 -31.38 27.78
CA GLU A 351 7.90 -32.46 27.53
C GLU A 351 6.55 -31.82 27.16
N PRO A 352 6.00 -32.10 25.97
CA PRO A 352 4.75 -31.51 25.53
C PRO A 352 3.58 -32.06 26.36
N SER A 353 2.63 -31.19 26.71
CA SER A 353 1.38 -31.61 27.36
C SER A 353 0.53 -32.47 26.42
N ARG A 354 -0.50 -33.14 26.95
CA ARG A 354 -1.47 -33.89 26.11
C ARG A 354 -2.14 -32.98 25.07
N ASP A 355 -2.44 -31.74 25.45
CA ASP A 355 -3.03 -30.76 24.54
C ASP A 355 -2.07 -30.41 23.40
N HIS A 356 -0.79 -30.16 23.72
CA HIS A 356 0.23 -29.91 22.70
C HIS A 356 0.44 -31.12 21.79
N GLN A 357 0.40 -32.34 22.32
CA GLN A 357 0.46 -33.58 21.55
C GLN A 357 -0.74 -33.72 20.60
N PHE A 358 -1.94 -33.41 21.07
CA PHE A 358 -3.14 -33.41 20.25
C PHE A 358 -3.09 -32.37 19.12
N LEU A 359 -2.70 -31.14 19.42
CA LEU A 359 -2.56 -30.08 18.42
C LEU A 359 -1.46 -30.39 17.40
N ALA A 360 -0.34 -30.96 17.83
CA ALA A 360 0.72 -31.40 16.92
C ALA A 360 0.25 -32.53 15.99
N ALA A 361 -0.56 -33.47 16.49
CA ALA A 361 -1.17 -34.51 15.67
C ALA A 361 -2.12 -33.93 14.61
N CYS A 362 -2.90 -32.91 14.98
CA CYS A 362 -3.69 -32.15 14.03
C CYS A 362 -2.79 -31.47 12.97
N ALA A 363 -1.71 -30.81 13.39
CA ALA A 363 -0.77 -30.12 12.50
C ALA A 363 -0.09 -31.04 11.49
N SER A 364 0.12 -32.32 11.84
CA SER A 364 0.70 -33.36 10.97
C SER A 364 -0.34 -34.26 10.30
N ASN A 365 -1.65 -34.01 10.51
CA ASN A 365 -2.75 -34.85 10.03
C ASN A 365 -2.64 -36.33 10.46
N ASP A 366 -2.19 -36.61 11.69
CA ASP A 366 -2.14 -37.96 12.25
C ASP A 366 -3.55 -38.41 12.68
N VAL A 367 -4.35 -38.82 11.69
CA VAL A 367 -5.76 -39.22 11.88
C VAL A 367 -5.93 -40.30 12.97
N PRO A 368 -5.11 -41.36 13.05
CA PRO A 368 -5.19 -42.32 14.15
C PRO A 368 -5.05 -41.68 15.54
N LEU A 369 -4.05 -40.81 15.73
CA LEU A 369 -3.82 -40.18 17.03
C LEU A 369 -4.92 -39.18 17.37
N ILE A 370 -5.37 -38.40 16.39
CA ILE A 370 -6.51 -37.47 16.53
C ILE A 370 -7.77 -38.24 16.96
N ARG A 371 -8.14 -39.30 16.24
CA ARG A 371 -9.34 -40.10 16.56
C ARG A 371 -9.27 -40.72 17.94
N LYS A 372 -8.09 -41.20 18.33
CA LYS A 372 -7.88 -41.75 19.67
C LYS A 372 -8.11 -40.67 20.73
N ALA A 373 -7.50 -39.49 20.58
CA ALA A 373 -7.65 -38.40 21.53
C ALA A 373 -9.10 -37.91 21.64
N VAL A 374 -9.80 -37.73 20.51
CA VAL A 374 -11.22 -37.33 20.50
C VAL A 374 -12.13 -38.42 21.10
N ALA A 375 -11.78 -39.70 20.95
CA ALA A 375 -12.54 -40.78 21.59
C ALA A 375 -12.33 -40.84 23.11
N GLU A 376 -11.13 -40.50 23.59
CA GLU A 376 -10.79 -40.44 25.02
C GLU A 376 -11.35 -39.18 25.69
N GLU A 377 -11.37 -38.05 24.98
CA GLU A 377 -11.87 -36.75 25.44
C GLU A 377 -12.68 -36.06 24.32
N PRO A 378 -14.00 -36.34 24.21
CA PRO A 378 -14.86 -35.79 23.15
C PRO A 378 -14.94 -34.26 23.11
N GLU A 379 -14.71 -33.59 24.23
CA GLU A 379 -14.75 -32.14 24.39
C GLU A 379 -13.42 -31.43 24.08
N ILE A 380 -12.36 -32.15 23.72
CA ILE A 380 -11.00 -31.59 23.54
C ILE A 380 -10.96 -30.42 22.55
N ALA A 381 -11.68 -30.51 21.43
CA ALA A 381 -11.73 -29.45 20.42
C ALA A 381 -12.48 -28.20 20.91
N THR A 382 -13.51 -28.36 21.75
CA THR A 382 -14.24 -27.24 22.38
C THR A 382 -13.36 -26.54 23.40
N ARG A 383 -12.66 -27.33 24.23
CA ARG A 383 -11.77 -26.83 25.28
C ARG A 383 -10.58 -26.06 24.70
N LEU A 384 -10.01 -26.52 23.58
CA LEU A 384 -8.89 -25.91 22.87
C LEU A 384 -9.33 -24.99 21.71
N SER A 385 -10.56 -24.45 21.77
CA SER A 385 -11.13 -23.69 20.66
C SER A 385 -10.28 -22.46 20.28
N SER A 386 -9.73 -21.74 21.25
CA SER A 386 -8.89 -20.56 20.97
C SER A 386 -7.61 -20.94 20.21
N GLU A 387 -6.90 -21.97 20.67
CA GLU A 387 -5.69 -22.49 20.02
C GLU A 387 -6.00 -23.10 18.65
N GLY A 388 -7.15 -23.78 18.53
CA GLY A 388 -7.66 -24.34 17.29
C GLY A 388 -7.96 -23.28 16.24
N ASP A 389 -8.63 -22.19 16.62
CA ASP A 389 -8.94 -21.06 15.74
C ASP A 389 -7.65 -20.39 15.23
N ASP A 390 -6.67 -20.19 16.12
CA ASP A 390 -5.36 -19.65 15.75
C ASP A 390 -4.61 -20.55 14.76
N LEU A 391 -4.63 -21.88 14.96
CA LEU A 391 -4.02 -22.83 14.05
C LEU A 391 -4.78 -22.95 12.73
N MET A 392 -6.12 -22.91 12.74
CA MET A 392 -6.94 -22.89 11.52
C MET A 392 -6.59 -21.68 10.66
N ARG A 393 -6.58 -20.48 11.27
CA ARG A 393 -6.16 -19.24 10.63
C ARG A 393 -4.74 -19.36 10.06
N GLN A 394 -3.78 -19.78 10.88
CA GLN A 394 -2.39 -19.95 10.46
C GLN A 394 -2.26 -20.91 9.28
N PHE A 395 -2.86 -22.09 9.34
CA PHE A 395 -2.72 -23.10 8.29
C PHE A 395 -3.44 -22.69 7.01
N ALA A 396 -4.54 -21.96 7.10
CA ALA A 396 -5.20 -21.37 5.94
C ALA A 396 -4.33 -20.30 5.27
N GLU A 397 -3.75 -19.39 6.05
CA GLU A 397 -2.88 -18.30 5.59
C GLU A 397 -1.58 -18.82 4.94
N THR A 398 -1.00 -19.88 5.49
CA THR A 398 0.28 -20.47 5.03
C THR A 398 0.11 -21.64 4.06
N GLY A 399 -1.12 -21.98 3.67
CA GLY A 399 -1.39 -23.05 2.70
C GLY A 399 -1.16 -24.48 3.24
N ARG A 400 -1.11 -24.67 4.57
CA ARG A 400 -0.87 -25.99 5.22
C ARG A 400 -2.12 -26.87 5.22
N ALA A 401 -2.49 -27.34 4.03
CA ALA A 401 -3.69 -28.14 3.77
C ALA A 401 -3.82 -29.39 4.65
N ASP A 402 -2.73 -30.11 4.93
CA ASP A 402 -2.78 -31.30 5.80
C ASP A 402 -3.10 -30.94 7.25
N GLY A 403 -2.51 -29.86 7.79
CA GLY A 403 -2.84 -29.37 9.12
C GLY A 403 -4.33 -28.99 9.24
N LEU A 404 -4.89 -28.35 8.21
CA LEU A 404 -6.33 -28.07 8.15
C LEU A 404 -7.16 -29.36 8.18
N ARG A 405 -6.79 -30.38 7.39
CA ARG A 405 -7.48 -31.68 7.43
C ARG A 405 -7.45 -32.32 8.82
N GLY A 406 -6.33 -32.22 9.52
CA GLY A 406 -6.20 -32.73 10.88
C GLY A 406 -7.12 -32.00 11.86
N LEU A 407 -7.12 -30.66 11.84
CA LEU A 407 -8.03 -29.86 12.68
C LEU A 407 -9.50 -30.13 12.35
N ILE A 408 -9.86 -30.27 11.07
CA ILE A 408 -11.21 -30.64 10.65
C ILE A 408 -11.58 -32.03 11.17
N ALA A 409 -10.68 -33.01 11.08
CA ALA A 409 -10.89 -34.36 11.59
C ALA A 409 -11.03 -34.41 13.12
N ALA A 410 -10.41 -33.46 13.82
CA ALA A 410 -10.54 -33.25 15.25
C ALA A 410 -11.87 -32.58 15.68
N GLY A 411 -12.64 -32.04 14.73
CA GLY A 411 -13.93 -31.40 15.01
C GLY A 411 -13.85 -29.91 15.32
N PHE A 412 -12.73 -29.24 15.00
CA PHE A 412 -12.63 -27.79 15.10
C PHE A 412 -13.56 -27.08 14.10
N ARG A 413 -14.02 -25.88 14.48
CA ARG A 413 -15.02 -25.12 13.72
C ARG A 413 -14.43 -24.48 12.47
N LEU A 414 -15.29 -24.21 11.47
CA LEU A 414 -14.92 -23.59 10.20
C LEU A 414 -15.49 -22.18 10.01
N ASP A 415 -16.41 -21.76 10.87
CA ASP A 415 -17.00 -20.42 10.84
C ASP A 415 -16.16 -19.37 11.57
N GLY A 416 -15.04 -19.79 12.19
CA GLY A 416 -14.06 -18.92 12.81
C GLY A 416 -14.61 -18.08 13.96
N LYS A 417 -13.98 -16.93 14.20
CA LYS A 417 -14.27 -16.06 15.35
C LYS A 417 -14.46 -14.62 14.88
N ASP A 418 -15.43 -13.91 15.45
CA ASP A 418 -15.70 -12.49 15.19
C ASP A 418 -15.92 -12.16 13.69
N GLY A 419 -16.49 -13.10 12.94
CA GLY A 419 -16.73 -12.96 11.49
C GLY A 419 -15.54 -13.38 10.61
N PHE A 420 -14.36 -13.61 11.18
CA PHE A 420 -13.17 -14.02 10.44
C PHE A 420 -13.08 -15.55 10.34
N THR A 421 -13.42 -16.09 9.18
CA THR A 421 -13.31 -17.54 8.90
C THR A 421 -11.91 -17.91 8.40
N PRO A 422 -11.46 -19.17 8.55
CA PRO A 422 -10.23 -19.66 7.92
C PRO A 422 -10.20 -19.43 6.40
N LEU A 423 -11.37 -19.45 5.75
CA LEU A 423 -11.48 -19.24 4.31
C LEU A 423 -11.13 -17.80 3.88
N HIS A 424 -11.39 -16.79 4.74
CA HIS A 424 -10.93 -15.42 4.51
C HIS A 424 -9.40 -15.35 4.39
N PHE A 425 -8.68 -16.00 5.31
CA PHE A 425 -7.22 -15.97 5.34
C PHE A 425 -6.59 -16.76 4.17
N ALA A 426 -7.16 -17.91 3.81
CA ALA A 426 -6.75 -18.64 2.60
C ALA A 426 -6.99 -17.81 1.34
N ALA A 427 -8.10 -17.08 1.27
CA ALA A 427 -8.43 -16.20 0.16
C ALA A 427 -7.49 -15.01 0.04
N LEU A 428 -7.22 -14.29 1.14
CA LEU A 428 -6.31 -13.15 1.18
C LEU A 428 -4.91 -13.48 0.65
N ARG A 429 -4.43 -14.70 0.96
CA ARG A 429 -3.09 -15.17 0.56
C ARG A 429 -3.09 -15.99 -0.74
N GLY A 430 -4.23 -16.18 -1.38
CA GLY A 430 -4.34 -16.96 -2.61
C GLY A 430 -3.94 -18.44 -2.43
N GLN A 431 -4.20 -19.03 -1.25
CA GLN A 431 -3.78 -20.39 -0.92
C GLN A 431 -4.78 -21.43 -1.45
N THR A 432 -4.68 -21.73 -2.75
CA THR A 432 -5.63 -22.57 -3.51
C THR A 432 -5.87 -23.96 -2.88
N ASP A 433 -4.85 -24.61 -2.34
CA ASP A 433 -5.01 -25.94 -1.71
C ASP A 433 -5.70 -25.87 -0.34
N ALA A 434 -5.40 -24.83 0.46
CA ALA A 434 -6.09 -24.60 1.72
C ALA A 434 -7.57 -24.25 1.50
N ALA A 435 -7.86 -23.34 0.57
CA ALA A 435 -9.23 -22.98 0.17
C ALA A 435 -10.01 -24.22 -0.26
N LYS A 436 -9.39 -25.09 -1.08
CA LYS A 436 -10.00 -26.34 -1.54
C LYS A 436 -10.37 -27.29 -0.40
N VAL A 437 -9.49 -27.44 0.60
CA VAL A 437 -9.79 -28.26 1.80
C VAL A 437 -10.98 -27.69 2.56
N LEU A 438 -10.96 -26.39 2.85
CA LEU A 438 -12.00 -25.71 3.62
C LEU A 438 -13.36 -25.80 2.92
N ILE A 439 -13.42 -25.50 1.62
CA ILE A 439 -14.64 -25.58 0.80
C ILE A 439 -15.17 -27.02 0.76
N ALA A 440 -14.31 -28.01 0.49
CA ALA A 440 -14.73 -29.41 0.43
C ALA A 440 -15.24 -29.94 1.79
N SER A 441 -14.82 -29.32 2.89
CA SER A 441 -15.27 -29.63 4.25
C SER A 441 -16.48 -28.81 4.70
N GLY A 442 -17.08 -28.01 3.82
CA GLY A 442 -18.30 -27.27 4.09
C GLY A 442 -18.09 -25.97 4.85
N ALA A 443 -16.92 -25.33 4.72
CA ALA A 443 -16.71 -23.99 5.26
C ALA A 443 -17.74 -23.00 4.67
N PRO A 444 -18.31 -22.11 5.48
CA PRO A 444 -19.25 -21.11 5.01
C PRO A 444 -18.57 -20.14 4.03
N LEU A 445 -19.19 -19.94 2.87
CA LEU A 445 -18.59 -19.21 1.75
C LEU A 445 -18.78 -17.70 1.81
N ASP A 446 -19.85 -17.24 2.48
CA ASP A 446 -20.32 -15.85 2.41
C ASP A 446 -20.50 -15.21 3.80
N ILE A 447 -19.80 -15.71 4.84
CA ILE A 447 -19.70 -14.97 6.10
C ILE A 447 -18.96 -13.67 5.82
N ARG A 448 -19.52 -12.55 6.27
CA ARG A 448 -18.89 -11.24 6.18
C ARG A 448 -18.08 -10.97 7.44
N ASP A 449 -16.86 -10.48 7.26
CA ASP A 449 -15.98 -10.15 8.38
C ASP A 449 -16.51 -8.96 9.20
N GLY A 450 -16.00 -8.80 10.42
CA GLY A 450 -16.46 -7.79 11.36
C GLY A 450 -15.95 -6.37 11.09
N GLU A 451 -14.95 -6.19 10.23
CA GLU A 451 -14.26 -4.91 10.01
C GLU A 451 -14.67 -4.23 8.70
N HIS A 452 -14.59 -4.96 7.59
CA HIS A 452 -14.86 -4.47 6.24
C HIS A 452 -16.16 -5.04 5.67
N HIS A 453 -16.85 -5.89 6.43
CA HIS A 453 -18.07 -6.57 6.00
C HIS A 453 -17.90 -7.34 4.68
N ALA A 454 -16.70 -7.82 4.37
CA ALA A 454 -16.40 -8.53 3.14
C ALA A 454 -16.43 -10.05 3.35
N ALA A 455 -16.91 -10.78 2.36
CA ALA A 455 -16.83 -12.23 2.29
C ALA A 455 -15.43 -12.69 1.82
N PRO A 456 -15.09 -13.98 1.94
CA PRO A 456 -13.84 -14.54 1.47
C PRO A 456 -13.50 -14.20 0.00
N ILE A 457 -14.49 -14.10 -0.90
CA ILE A 457 -14.23 -13.71 -2.29
C ILE A 457 -13.73 -12.26 -2.42
N GLY A 458 -14.23 -11.35 -1.57
CA GLY A 458 -13.75 -9.97 -1.48
C GLY A 458 -12.31 -9.92 -0.96
N TRP A 459 -11.97 -10.76 0.02
CA TRP A 459 -10.61 -10.91 0.53
C TRP A 459 -9.66 -11.48 -0.53
N ALA A 460 -10.10 -12.40 -1.40
CA ALA A 460 -9.29 -12.85 -2.53
C ALA A 460 -9.04 -11.72 -3.54
N CYS A 461 -10.04 -10.89 -3.81
CA CYS A 461 -9.89 -9.73 -4.69
C CYS A 461 -8.91 -8.71 -4.09
N PHE A 462 -9.10 -8.32 -2.83
CA PHE A 462 -8.21 -7.40 -2.12
C PHE A 462 -6.77 -7.96 -2.04
N GLY A 463 -6.62 -9.22 -1.63
CA GLY A 463 -5.33 -9.89 -1.53
C GLY A 463 -4.60 -9.98 -2.87
N SER A 464 -5.34 -10.07 -3.97
CA SER A 464 -4.74 -10.05 -5.31
C SER A 464 -4.11 -8.71 -5.69
N VAL A 465 -4.34 -7.65 -4.94
CA VAL A 465 -3.68 -6.36 -5.14
C VAL A 465 -2.56 -6.20 -4.12
N HIS A 466 -2.83 -6.52 -2.86
CA HIS A 466 -1.97 -6.15 -1.73
C HIS A 466 -1.09 -7.28 -1.18
N HIS A 467 -1.34 -8.54 -1.53
CA HIS A 467 -0.65 -9.70 -0.98
C HIS A 467 -0.22 -10.70 -2.06
N ARG A 468 0.30 -10.20 -3.18
CA ARG A 468 0.87 -11.05 -4.22
C ARG A 468 2.17 -11.70 -3.73
N SER A 469 2.35 -12.95 -4.10
CA SER A 469 3.59 -13.71 -3.94
C SER A 469 3.71 -14.67 -5.11
N PRO A 470 4.93 -15.09 -5.51
CA PRO A 470 5.11 -16.11 -6.53
C PRO A 470 4.34 -17.42 -6.28
N SER A 471 3.99 -17.71 -5.01
CA SER A 471 3.24 -18.92 -4.62
C SER A 471 1.73 -18.70 -4.44
N SER A 472 1.22 -17.46 -4.54
CA SER A 472 -0.20 -17.16 -4.36
C SER A 472 -0.98 -17.26 -5.67
N ASP A 473 -2.15 -17.91 -5.64
CA ASP A 473 -3.07 -18.05 -6.77
C ASP A 473 -4.48 -17.57 -6.38
N HIS A 474 -4.64 -16.25 -6.20
CA HIS A 474 -5.91 -15.62 -5.87
C HIS A 474 -6.99 -15.90 -6.92
N ALA A 475 -6.62 -15.93 -8.20
CA ALA A 475 -7.55 -16.26 -9.29
C ALA A 475 -8.09 -17.70 -9.14
N GLY A 476 -7.24 -18.65 -8.74
CA GLY A 476 -7.63 -20.01 -8.40
C GLY A 476 -8.60 -20.08 -7.24
N VAL A 477 -8.36 -19.32 -6.17
CA VAL A 477 -9.29 -19.25 -5.03
C VAL A 477 -10.64 -18.67 -5.46
N VAL A 478 -10.66 -17.57 -6.21
CA VAL A 478 -11.91 -16.96 -6.76
C VAL A 478 -12.69 -17.98 -7.59
N ARG A 479 -12.03 -18.70 -8.50
CA ARG A 479 -12.67 -19.76 -9.30
C ARG A 479 -13.27 -20.86 -8.43
N GLN A 480 -12.59 -21.27 -7.36
CA GLN A 480 -13.09 -22.29 -6.44
C GLN A 480 -14.33 -21.80 -5.67
N LEU A 481 -14.31 -20.57 -5.16
CA LEU A 481 -15.43 -19.96 -4.43
C LEU A 481 -16.68 -19.84 -5.32
N ILE A 482 -16.52 -19.32 -6.53
CA ILE A 482 -17.61 -19.23 -7.52
C ILE A 482 -18.17 -20.61 -7.83
N LYS A 483 -17.30 -21.59 -8.10
CA LYS A 483 -17.72 -22.98 -8.40
C LYS A 483 -18.46 -23.62 -7.22
N ALA A 484 -18.13 -23.24 -5.99
CA ALA A 484 -18.79 -23.70 -4.78
C ALA A 484 -20.11 -22.97 -4.48
N GLY A 485 -20.42 -21.90 -5.23
CA GLY A 485 -21.67 -21.14 -5.12
C GLY A 485 -21.59 -19.89 -4.24
N SER A 486 -20.39 -19.36 -3.98
CA SER A 486 -20.22 -18.08 -3.28
C SER A 486 -20.84 -16.92 -4.08
N SER A 487 -21.43 -15.95 -3.38
CA SER A 487 -21.93 -14.73 -3.99
C SER A 487 -20.78 -13.91 -4.59
N VAL A 488 -20.98 -13.35 -5.78
CA VAL A 488 -19.98 -12.49 -6.44
C VAL A 488 -20.20 -10.99 -6.16
N GLU A 489 -21.18 -10.61 -5.34
CA GLU A 489 -21.52 -9.21 -5.05
C GLU A 489 -20.31 -8.39 -4.56
N ASP A 490 -19.60 -8.88 -3.54
CA ASP A 490 -18.39 -8.22 -3.02
C ASP A 490 -17.25 -8.18 -4.04
N ALA A 491 -17.16 -9.21 -4.88
CA ALA A 491 -16.17 -9.26 -5.95
C ALA A 491 -16.47 -8.18 -7.02
N LEU A 492 -17.75 -7.91 -7.31
CA LEU A 492 -18.18 -6.90 -8.27
C LEU A 492 -17.97 -5.47 -7.75
N GLU A 493 -18.17 -5.23 -6.46
CA GLU A 493 -17.84 -3.94 -5.84
C GLU A 493 -16.33 -3.65 -5.95
N GLN A 494 -15.50 -4.66 -5.67
CA GLN A 494 -14.04 -4.58 -5.76
C GLN A 494 -13.55 -4.47 -7.22
N MET A 495 -14.23 -5.08 -8.21
CA MET A 495 -13.88 -5.02 -9.64
C MET A 495 -13.85 -3.62 -10.27
N THR A 496 -14.35 -2.60 -9.58
CA THR A 496 -14.13 -1.20 -9.98
C THR A 496 -12.66 -0.77 -9.86
N ASN A 497 -11.86 -1.51 -9.10
CA ASN A 497 -10.42 -1.29 -8.97
C ASN A 497 -9.66 -1.86 -10.19
N PRO A 498 -8.97 -1.02 -10.98
CA PRO A 498 -8.24 -1.46 -12.17
C PRO A 498 -6.96 -2.27 -11.86
N ASP A 499 -6.58 -2.41 -10.59
CA ASP A 499 -5.33 -3.07 -10.17
C ASP A 499 -5.46 -4.59 -9.99
N HIS A 500 -6.69 -5.12 -10.02
CA HIS A 500 -6.92 -6.55 -9.99
C HIS A 500 -6.26 -7.26 -11.17
N SER A 501 -5.74 -8.46 -10.94
CA SER A 501 -5.13 -9.25 -12.01
C SER A 501 -6.17 -9.52 -13.13
N PRO A 502 -5.78 -9.48 -14.41
CA PRO A 502 -6.68 -9.81 -15.52
C PRO A 502 -7.39 -11.16 -15.33
N ASP A 503 -6.69 -12.13 -14.75
CA ASP A 503 -7.18 -13.48 -14.49
C ASP A 503 -8.32 -13.51 -13.45
N ILE A 504 -8.31 -12.62 -12.47
CA ILE A 504 -9.42 -12.47 -11.50
C ILE A 504 -10.62 -11.82 -12.16
N VAL A 505 -10.37 -10.75 -12.91
CA VAL A 505 -11.43 -10.05 -13.65
C VAL A 505 -12.11 -11.02 -14.63
N GLU A 506 -11.33 -11.85 -15.32
CA GLU A 506 -11.84 -12.91 -16.19
C GLU A 506 -12.60 -13.98 -15.40
N ALA A 507 -12.04 -14.48 -14.29
CA ALA A 507 -12.69 -15.47 -13.45
C ALA A 507 -14.09 -15.02 -13.00
N ILE A 508 -14.23 -13.77 -12.55
CA ILE A 508 -15.52 -13.22 -12.11
C ILE A 508 -16.44 -12.99 -13.32
N ARG A 509 -15.97 -12.36 -14.40
CA ARG A 509 -16.80 -12.09 -15.59
C ARG A 509 -17.33 -13.36 -16.23
N SER A 510 -16.53 -14.42 -16.28
CA SER A 510 -16.93 -15.71 -16.84
C SER A 510 -18.04 -16.41 -16.04
N SER A 511 -18.28 -15.99 -14.81
CA SER A 511 -19.32 -16.55 -13.95
C SER A 511 -20.67 -15.82 -14.03
N LEU A 512 -20.68 -14.62 -14.61
CA LEU A 512 -21.90 -13.85 -14.80
C LEU A 512 -22.67 -14.35 -16.03
N PRO A 513 -24.01 -14.27 -16.03
CA PRO A 513 -24.79 -14.54 -17.23
C PRO A 513 -24.38 -13.58 -18.36
N PRO A 514 -24.38 -14.02 -19.64
CA PRO A 514 -24.06 -13.14 -20.76
C PRO A 514 -25.05 -11.97 -20.79
N SER A 515 -24.50 -10.75 -20.80
CA SER A 515 -25.22 -9.47 -20.86
C SER A 515 -25.95 -9.24 -22.17
#